data_AF-A0AAE0H7U9-F1
#
_entry.id   AF-A0AAE0H7U9-F1
#
_cell.length_a   1.000
_cell.length_b   1.000
_cell.length_c   1.000
_cell.angle_alpha   90.00
_cell.angle_beta   90.00
_cell.angle_gamma   90.00
#
_symmetry.space_group_name_H-M   'P 1'
#
loop_
_entity.id
_entity.type
_entity.pdbx_description
1 polymer ?
#
loop_
_entity_poly.entity_id
_entity_poly.type
_entity_poly.pdbx_seq_one_letter_code
_entity_poly.pdbx_strand_id
1 'polypeptide(L)'
;MASKSSAAVLDSGSGGSLQHSAGASKALNEASGFLDTLLRTTGPLTAAQQCELEHYRFGVEKVPNHKIQEEDNVETFDPSKDTRRLIQLAAEKSDDTYATLSEPLSNSITFEIKAVLDRKKVRGTVVDNMLVVAIRGSVTLMDWMVNGNGEPVSSQDIGTPPAQFHRGFLAVAEAMQERLAKHIQATVESWKATQTSPSSSQLDLLLTGHSAGGAVAQLLYAMAGSASSRLAFTAVVPNFRQVHCITFGAPPITTIPIQPPARDPFRSGLFLSIINEGDPVPLAQKEYIDAVIQVFVLSPEKAEELYHDGYPVPRPVFRASGTCVVLRDQDASNLALNRWTAVLIPEERLHQKLFANVAVHSGSEYLERCKLLFARGG
;
A
#
# COMPACT_ATOMS: atom_id res chain seq x y z
N MET A 1 -62.92 18.92 -36.19
CA MET A 1 -63.06 20.34 -36.55
C MET A 1 -62.11 21.16 -35.69
N ALA A 2 -61.46 22.12 -36.31
CA ALA A 2 -60.31 22.86 -35.81
C ALA A 2 -60.61 23.77 -34.61
N SER A 3 -59.61 24.04 -33.77
CA SER A 3 -59.09 25.41 -33.67
C SER A 3 -57.65 25.41 -33.17
N LYS A 4 -56.85 26.24 -33.83
CA LYS A 4 -55.47 26.60 -33.52
C LYS A 4 -55.50 27.71 -32.47
N SER A 5 -54.50 27.75 -31.60
CA SER A 5 -53.92 29.01 -31.16
C SER A 5 -52.40 28.84 -31.00
N SER A 6 -51.71 29.76 -31.68
CA SER A 6 -50.26 29.90 -31.78
C SER A 6 -49.75 30.71 -30.58
N ALA A 7 -48.60 30.35 -30.03
CA ALA A 7 -47.78 31.28 -29.26
C ALA A 7 -46.31 31.05 -29.59
N ALA A 8 -45.62 32.17 -29.80
CA ALA A 8 -44.39 32.31 -30.56
C ALA A 8 -43.15 31.72 -29.87
N VAL A 9 -42.28 31.24 -30.74
CA VAL A 9 -40.83 31.11 -30.53
C VAL A 9 -40.25 32.49 -30.25
N LEU A 10 -39.52 32.64 -29.13
CA LEU A 10 -38.42 33.58 -29.04
C LEU A 10 -37.18 32.86 -28.49
N ASP A 11 -36.21 32.82 -29.40
CA ASP A 11 -34.84 32.41 -29.31
C ASP A 11 -34.07 33.27 -28.31
N SER A 12 -33.29 32.64 -27.42
CA SER A 12 -32.15 33.30 -26.78
C SER A 12 -31.07 32.25 -26.52
N GLY A 13 -29.92 32.49 -27.13
CA GLY A 13 -28.87 31.50 -27.34
C GLY A 13 -28.21 30.96 -26.07
N SER A 14 -27.76 29.72 -26.17
CA SER A 14 -26.78 29.10 -25.26
C SER A 14 -25.76 28.28 -26.06
N GLY A 15 -25.05 28.95 -26.98
CA GLY A 15 -23.79 28.44 -27.53
C GLY A 15 -22.67 28.67 -26.52
N GLY A 16 -22.43 27.72 -25.61
CA GLY A 16 -21.32 27.85 -24.65
C GLY A 16 -21.02 26.66 -23.73
N SER A 17 -21.88 25.64 -23.64
CA SER A 17 -21.72 24.60 -22.59
C SER A 17 -21.10 23.27 -23.06
N LEU A 18 -20.86 23.05 -24.36
CA LEU A 18 -20.43 21.74 -24.88
C LEU A 18 -18.92 21.60 -25.12
N GLN A 19 -18.17 22.71 -25.20
CA GLN A 19 -16.72 22.67 -25.41
C GLN A 19 -15.92 22.54 -24.11
N HIS A 20 -16.42 23.06 -22.99
CA HIS A 20 -15.72 22.98 -21.69
C HIS A 20 -15.75 21.58 -21.07
N SER A 21 -16.81 20.79 -21.29
CA SER A 21 -16.91 19.43 -20.73
C SER A 21 -16.01 18.43 -21.45
N ALA A 22 -15.87 18.55 -22.78
CA ALA A 22 -14.99 17.68 -23.57
C ALA A 22 -13.50 17.93 -23.27
N GLY A 23 -13.11 19.20 -23.10
CA GLY A 23 -11.73 19.56 -22.73
C GLY A 23 -11.36 19.11 -21.32
N ALA A 24 -12.25 19.29 -20.34
CA ALA A 24 -12.04 18.83 -18.97
C ALA A 24 -11.94 17.29 -18.89
N SER A 25 -12.80 16.56 -19.59
CA SER A 25 -12.75 15.10 -19.63
C SER A 25 -11.45 14.57 -20.26
N LYS A 26 -10.92 15.25 -21.28
CA LYS A 26 -9.64 14.90 -21.90
C LYS A 26 -8.47 15.08 -20.92
N ALA A 27 -8.39 16.21 -20.24
CA ALA A 27 -7.33 16.50 -19.26
C ALA A 27 -7.33 15.48 -18.10
N LEU A 28 -8.51 15.10 -17.59
CA LEU A 28 -8.65 14.08 -16.55
C LEU A 28 -8.15 12.71 -17.01
N ASN A 29 -8.47 12.32 -18.24
CA ASN A 29 -8.01 11.05 -18.81
C ASN A 29 -6.48 11.04 -19.02
N GLU A 30 -5.91 12.15 -19.48
CA GLU A 30 -4.46 12.32 -19.65
C GLU A 30 -3.73 12.26 -18.29
N ALA A 31 -4.23 12.96 -17.28
CA ALA A 31 -3.69 12.92 -15.91
C ALA A 31 -3.76 11.52 -15.31
N SER A 32 -4.88 10.81 -15.49
CA SER A 32 -5.02 9.41 -15.04
C SER A 32 -4.00 8.49 -15.71
N GLY A 33 -3.84 8.59 -17.03
CA GLY A 33 -2.86 7.81 -17.79
C GLY A 33 -1.41 8.12 -17.40
N PHE A 34 -1.11 9.37 -17.09
CA PHE A 34 0.20 9.79 -16.59
C PHE A 34 0.50 9.20 -15.21
N LEU A 35 -0.43 9.29 -14.26
CA LEU A 35 -0.26 8.73 -12.92
C LEU A 35 -0.09 7.20 -12.95
N ASP A 36 -0.86 6.50 -13.79
CA ASP A 36 -0.68 5.05 -14.00
C ASP A 36 0.71 4.74 -14.56
N THR A 37 1.20 5.53 -15.52
CA THR A 37 2.55 5.38 -16.07
C THR A 37 3.62 5.57 -15.00
N LEU A 38 3.49 6.59 -14.14
CA LEU A 38 4.45 6.86 -13.07
C LEU A 38 4.49 5.74 -12.03
N LEU A 39 3.32 5.25 -11.59
CA LEU A 39 3.24 4.14 -10.63
C LEU A 39 3.79 2.82 -11.17
N ARG A 40 3.85 2.66 -12.50
CA ARG A 40 4.44 1.49 -13.17
C ARG A 40 5.93 1.59 -13.41
N THR A 41 6.47 2.81 -13.40
CA THR A 41 7.84 3.04 -13.82
C THR A 41 8.80 2.58 -12.74
N THR A 42 9.66 1.62 -13.08
CA THR A 42 10.68 1.04 -12.18
C THR A 42 12.10 1.55 -12.50
N GLY A 43 12.22 2.47 -13.46
CA GLY A 43 13.48 3.10 -13.88
C GLY A 43 13.41 4.63 -13.82
N PRO A 44 14.45 5.33 -14.30
CA PRO A 44 14.47 6.79 -14.31
C PRO A 44 13.36 7.36 -15.22
N LEU A 45 12.74 8.45 -14.78
CA LEU A 45 11.75 9.19 -15.58
C LEU A 45 12.45 9.91 -16.74
N THR A 46 11.73 10.07 -17.86
CA THR A 46 12.17 10.95 -18.95
C THR A 46 12.12 12.41 -18.49
N ALA A 47 12.88 13.30 -19.12
CA ALA A 47 12.87 14.73 -18.78
C ALA A 47 11.47 15.38 -18.90
N ALA A 48 10.66 14.93 -19.86
CA ALA A 48 9.28 15.41 -20.01
C ALA A 48 8.40 14.94 -18.83
N GLN A 49 8.48 13.66 -18.46
CA GLN A 49 7.75 13.13 -17.30
C GLN A 49 8.20 13.78 -15.99
N GLN A 50 9.49 14.07 -15.86
CA GLN A 50 10.04 14.76 -14.70
C GLN A 50 9.47 16.18 -14.58
N CYS A 51 9.40 16.92 -15.69
CA CYS A 51 8.84 18.27 -15.74
C CYS A 51 7.34 18.29 -15.36
N GLU A 52 6.56 17.37 -15.93
CA GLU A 52 5.13 17.24 -15.60
C GLU A 52 4.91 16.86 -14.13
N LEU A 53 5.71 15.93 -13.62
CA LEU A 53 5.68 15.52 -12.21
C LEU A 53 6.08 16.67 -11.27
N GLU A 54 7.06 17.49 -11.62
CA GLU A 54 7.48 18.64 -10.81
C GLU A 54 6.42 19.73 -10.76
N HIS A 55 5.80 20.05 -11.90
CA HIS A 55 4.68 20.99 -11.95
C HIS A 55 3.53 20.51 -11.07
N TYR A 56 3.14 19.25 -11.20
CA TYR A 56 2.13 18.65 -10.37
C TYR A 56 2.50 18.68 -8.88
N ARG A 57 3.73 18.30 -8.52
CA ARG A 57 4.21 18.28 -7.14
C ARG A 57 4.11 19.67 -6.52
N PHE A 58 4.49 20.72 -7.27
CA PHE A 58 4.38 22.09 -6.79
C PHE A 58 2.92 22.49 -6.51
N GLY A 59 1.96 22.08 -7.33
CA GLY A 59 0.53 22.30 -7.07
C GLY A 59 0.03 21.58 -5.81
N VAL A 60 0.44 20.32 -5.61
CA VAL A 60 0.08 19.53 -4.41
C VAL A 60 0.67 20.15 -3.14
N GLU A 61 1.91 20.63 -3.20
CA GLU A 61 2.60 21.28 -2.07
C GLU A 61 1.89 22.57 -1.60
N LYS A 62 1.04 23.18 -2.45
CA LYS A 62 0.19 24.32 -2.07
C LYS A 62 -1.03 23.94 -1.24
N VAL A 63 -1.42 22.68 -1.22
CA VAL A 63 -2.59 22.20 -0.47
C VAL A 63 -2.17 21.86 0.97
N PRO A 64 -2.66 22.53 2.03
CA PRO A 64 -2.14 22.37 3.40
C PRO A 64 -2.03 20.93 3.92
N ASN A 65 -3.03 20.09 3.64
CA ASN A 65 -3.09 18.70 4.11
C ASN A 65 -2.35 17.70 3.19
N HIS A 66 -1.44 18.16 2.31
CA HIS A 66 -0.58 17.26 1.51
C HIS A 66 0.50 16.53 2.32
N LYS A 67 0.74 16.96 3.56
CA LYS A 67 1.72 16.41 4.50
C LYS A 67 1.14 16.33 5.91
N ILE A 68 1.86 15.68 6.83
CA ILE A 68 1.54 15.69 8.25
C ILE A 68 1.81 17.09 8.81
N GLN A 69 0.80 17.63 9.47
CA GLN A 69 0.77 18.95 10.08
C GLN A 69 0.96 18.82 11.60
N GLU A 70 1.23 19.94 12.27
CA GLU A 70 1.41 19.95 13.72
C GLU A 70 0.12 19.56 14.45
N GLU A 71 -1.05 19.96 13.93
CA GLU A 71 -2.35 19.61 14.52
C GLU A 71 -2.71 18.11 14.48
N ASP A 72 -1.96 17.29 13.73
CA ASP A 72 -2.18 15.84 13.69
C ASP A 72 -1.76 15.15 14.99
N ASN A 73 -0.98 15.83 15.84
CA ASN A 73 -0.50 15.32 17.12
C ASN A 73 0.17 13.94 16.99
N VAL A 74 1.03 13.78 15.98
CA VAL A 74 1.74 12.52 15.72
C VAL A 74 2.82 12.26 16.77
N GLU A 75 2.99 10.99 17.11
CA GLU A 75 4.02 10.55 18.06
C GLU A 75 5.28 10.13 17.31
N THR A 76 6.46 10.34 17.91
CA THR A 76 7.70 9.83 17.31
C THR A 76 7.74 8.30 17.40
N PHE A 77 8.03 7.63 16.29
CA PHE A 77 8.23 6.19 16.26
C PHE A 77 9.72 5.87 16.44
N ASP A 78 10.10 5.51 17.67
CA ASP A 78 11.45 5.06 18.01
C ASP A 78 11.46 3.57 18.43
N PRO A 79 11.52 2.65 17.44
CA PRO A 79 11.44 1.23 17.71
C PRO A 79 12.74 0.65 18.28
N SER A 80 12.61 -0.48 18.99
CA SER A 80 13.75 -1.29 19.47
C SER A 80 14.69 -1.72 18.34
N LYS A 81 15.94 -2.07 18.67
CA LYS A 81 16.93 -2.56 17.71
C LYS A 81 16.45 -3.78 16.92
N ASP A 82 15.72 -4.69 17.56
CA ASP A 82 15.18 -5.88 16.91
C ASP A 82 14.05 -5.52 15.93
N THR A 83 13.15 -4.62 16.33
CA THR A 83 12.10 -4.10 15.45
C THR A 83 12.69 -3.35 14.25
N ARG A 84 13.75 -2.55 14.45
CA ARG A 84 14.49 -1.88 13.38
C ARG A 84 15.06 -2.87 12.37
N ARG A 85 15.74 -3.92 12.84
CA ARG A 85 16.28 -4.99 12.00
C ARG A 85 15.18 -5.72 11.24
N LEU A 86 14.04 -5.95 11.88
CA LEU A 86 12.90 -6.63 11.26
C LEU A 86 12.25 -5.78 10.15
N ILE A 87 12.11 -4.46 10.35
CA ILE A 87 11.62 -3.53 9.33
C ILE A 87 12.58 -3.49 8.13
N GLN A 88 13.90 -3.43 8.37
CA GLN A 88 14.89 -3.46 7.30
C GLN A 88 14.85 -4.76 6.50
N LEU A 89 14.79 -5.91 7.18
CA LEU A 89 14.65 -7.21 6.54
C LEU A 89 13.36 -7.29 5.71
N ALA A 90 12.25 -6.78 6.22
CA ALA A 90 10.97 -6.72 5.51
C ALA A 90 11.07 -5.84 4.24
N ALA A 91 11.72 -4.67 4.33
CA ALA A 91 11.90 -3.76 3.22
C ALA A 91 12.77 -4.38 2.12
N GLU A 92 13.92 -4.95 2.50
CA GLU A 92 14.84 -5.63 1.58
C GLU A 92 14.14 -6.78 0.86
N LYS A 93 13.44 -7.64 1.60
CA LYS A 93 12.77 -8.81 1.01
C LYS A 93 11.57 -8.42 0.16
N SER A 94 10.88 -7.33 0.47
CA SER A 94 9.81 -6.78 -0.37
C SER A 94 10.36 -6.29 -1.71
N ASP A 95 11.47 -5.56 -1.71
CA ASP A 95 12.11 -5.03 -2.91
C ASP A 95 12.73 -6.15 -3.79
N ASP A 96 13.38 -7.13 -3.18
CA ASP A 96 13.98 -8.32 -3.84
C ASP A 96 12.98 -9.12 -4.70
N THR A 97 11.66 -8.99 -4.44
CA THR A 97 10.63 -9.66 -5.26
C THR A 97 10.52 -9.11 -6.68
N TYR A 98 10.97 -7.88 -6.91
CA TYR A 98 10.97 -7.22 -8.22
C TYR A 98 12.24 -7.48 -9.02
N ALA A 99 13.34 -7.86 -8.37
CA ALA A 99 14.57 -8.21 -9.05
C ALA A 99 14.48 -9.57 -9.80
N THR A 100 15.00 -9.59 -11.03
CA THR A 100 15.28 -10.83 -11.78
C THR A 100 16.55 -11.44 -11.21
N LEU A 101 16.45 -12.14 -10.08
CA LEU A 101 17.65 -12.69 -9.44
C LEU A 101 18.16 -13.96 -10.14
N SER A 102 19.45 -13.91 -10.47
CA SER A 102 20.37 -15.02 -10.68
C SER A 102 20.58 -15.81 -9.38
N GLU A 103 20.89 -17.10 -9.54
CA GLU A 103 21.12 -18.21 -8.59
C GLU A 103 20.89 -18.03 -7.06
N PRO A 104 20.25 -19.01 -6.40
CA PRO A 104 19.95 -18.97 -4.97
C PRO A 104 21.21 -18.89 -4.09
N LEU A 105 21.16 -18.07 -3.03
CA LEU A 105 22.16 -18.04 -1.96
C LEU A 105 22.27 -19.42 -1.28
N SER A 106 23.50 -19.92 -1.18
CA SER A 106 23.88 -21.31 -0.83
C SER A 106 23.28 -21.91 0.45
N ASN A 107 22.71 -21.11 1.37
CA ASN A 107 22.22 -21.57 2.67
C ASN A 107 20.75 -21.19 2.96
N SER A 108 19.99 -20.73 1.96
CA SER A 108 18.61 -20.28 2.14
C SER A 108 17.60 -21.22 1.48
N ILE A 109 16.59 -21.69 2.23
CA ILE A 109 15.45 -22.39 1.63
C ILE A 109 14.59 -21.34 0.95
N THR A 110 14.58 -21.36 -0.39
CA THR A 110 13.81 -20.43 -1.21
C THR A 110 12.75 -21.16 -2.01
N PHE A 111 11.54 -20.64 -2.03
CA PHE A 111 10.49 -21.11 -2.94
C PHE A 111 9.84 -19.95 -3.70
N GLU A 112 9.38 -20.23 -4.91
CA GLU A 112 8.64 -19.29 -5.75
C GLU A 112 7.25 -19.83 -6.09
N ILE A 113 6.22 -19.01 -5.87
CA ILE A 113 4.85 -19.31 -6.30
C ILE A 113 4.41 -18.24 -7.30
N LYS A 114 3.85 -18.69 -8.43
CA LYS A 114 3.10 -17.88 -9.39
C LYS A 114 1.61 -18.16 -9.18
N ALA A 115 0.84 -17.12 -8.86
CA ALA A 115 -0.61 -17.26 -8.72
C ALA A 115 -1.26 -17.54 -10.09
N VAL A 116 -2.42 -18.23 -10.10
CA VAL A 116 -3.12 -18.60 -11.33
C VAL A 116 -3.82 -17.40 -11.97
N LEU A 117 -4.36 -16.51 -11.12
CA LEU A 117 -5.13 -15.34 -11.55
C LEU A 117 -4.27 -14.09 -11.79
N ASP A 118 -2.99 -14.11 -11.41
CA ASP A 118 -2.07 -12.96 -11.54
C ASP A 118 -0.60 -13.42 -11.58
N ARG A 119 0.28 -12.63 -12.19
CA ARG A 119 1.74 -12.80 -12.18
C ARG A 119 2.37 -12.48 -10.81
N LYS A 120 1.61 -12.61 -9.71
CA LYS A 120 2.10 -12.44 -8.35
C LYS A 120 3.18 -13.48 -8.09
N LYS A 121 4.38 -12.99 -7.79
CA LYS A 121 5.53 -13.79 -7.39
C LYS A 121 5.62 -13.73 -5.87
N VAL A 122 5.47 -14.87 -5.21
CA VAL A 122 5.73 -14.99 -3.77
C VAL A 122 7.08 -15.66 -3.59
N ARG A 123 7.91 -15.09 -2.73
CA ARG A 123 9.22 -15.63 -2.36
C ARG A 123 9.24 -15.95 -0.87
N GLY A 124 9.48 -17.21 -0.54
CA GLY A 124 9.86 -17.60 0.82
C GLY A 124 11.37 -17.58 0.98
N THR A 125 11.91 -17.10 2.09
CA THR A 125 13.34 -17.17 2.40
C THR A 125 13.52 -17.31 3.91
N VAL A 126 14.29 -18.31 4.34
CA VAL A 126 14.69 -18.41 5.75
C VAL A 126 15.96 -17.58 5.97
N VAL A 127 15.92 -16.67 6.94
CA VAL A 127 17.06 -15.86 7.40
C VAL A 127 17.14 -16.03 8.91
N ASP A 128 18.24 -16.58 9.40
CA ASP A 128 18.40 -16.98 10.80
C ASP A 128 17.22 -17.88 11.27
N ASN A 129 16.42 -17.42 12.23
CA ASN A 129 15.22 -18.10 12.75
C ASN A 129 13.91 -17.47 12.25
N MET A 130 13.93 -16.79 11.11
CA MET A 130 12.78 -16.09 10.52
C MET A 130 12.49 -16.64 9.12
N LEU A 131 11.27 -17.14 8.90
CA LEU A 131 10.76 -17.38 7.55
C LEU A 131 10.11 -16.10 7.03
N VAL A 132 10.75 -15.46 6.05
CA VAL A 132 10.19 -14.29 5.37
C VAL A 132 9.42 -14.75 4.14
N VAL A 133 8.15 -14.35 4.04
CA VAL A 133 7.28 -14.56 2.89
C VAL A 133 7.00 -13.20 2.28
N ALA A 134 7.73 -12.87 1.21
CA ALA A 134 7.62 -11.62 0.49
C ALA A 134 6.77 -11.77 -0.77
N ILE A 135 5.83 -10.86 -0.96
CA ILE A 135 4.86 -10.90 -2.06
C ILE A 135 5.10 -9.71 -2.98
N ARG A 136 5.35 -9.99 -4.26
CA ARG A 136 5.49 -8.96 -5.29
C ARG A 136 4.18 -8.22 -5.51
N GLY A 137 4.24 -6.90 -5.70
CA GLY A 137 3.09 -6.11 -6.14
C GLY A 137 2.65 -6.33 -7.58
N SER A 138 1.58 -5.63 -7.95
CA SER A 138 1.04 -5.58 -9.31
C SER A 138 1.80 -4.54 -10.13
N VAL A 139 1.95 -4.80 -11.43
CA VAL A 139 2.35 -3.75 -12.40
C VAL A 139 1.12 -2.96 -12.89
N THR A 140 -0.07 -3.23 -12.36
CA THR A 140 -1.36 -2.63 -12.78
C THR A 140 -2.14 -2.14 -11.56
N LEU A 141 -1.47 -1.48 -10.61
CA LEU A 141 -2.09 -1.04 -9.35
C LEU A 141 -3.35 -0.18 -9.57
N MET A 142 -3.30 0.77 -10.52
CA MET A 142 -4.47 1.62 -10.83
C MET A 142 -5.67 0.81 -11.33
N ASP A 143 -5.45 -0.24 -12.14
CA ASP A 143 -6.56 -1.08 -12.64
C ASP A 143 -7.36 -1.73 -11.49
N TRP A 144 -6.69 -2.09 -10.38
CA TRP A 144 -7.38 -2.59 -9.18
C TRP A 144 -8.19 -1.49 -8.48
N MET A 145 -7.67 -0.26 -8.43
CA MET A 145 -8.18 0.84 -7.61
C MET A 145 -9.28 1.66 -8.30
N VAL A 146 -9.23 1.84 -9.63
CA VAL A 146 -10.15 2.76 -10.35
C VAL A 146 -11.20 2.09 -11.22
N ASN A 147 -10.92 0.90 -11.80
CA ASN A 147 -11.65 0.45 -13.01
C ASN A 147 -12.55 -0.78 -12.85
N GLY A 148 -12.44 -1.64 -11.83
CA GLY A 148 -13.40 -2.75 -11.79
C GLY A 148 -13.31 -3.85 -10.74
N ASN A 149 -12.38 -3.84 -9.78
CA ASN A 149 -12.31 -4.90 -8.74
C ASN A 149 -12.19 -4.37 -7.30
N GLY A 150 -12.46 -3.08 -7.11
CA GLY A 150 -12.40 -2.41 -5.81
C GLY A 150 -13.61 -2.57 -4.91
N GLU A 151 -14.69 -3.22 -5.37
CA GLU A 151 -15.91 -3.31 -4.55
C GLU A 151 -15.67 -4.04 -3.21
N PRO A 152 -16.22 -3.53 -2.10
CA PRO A 152 -16.15 -4.19 -0.80
C PRO A 152 -17.01 -5.45 -0.80
N VAL A 153 -16.40 -6.61 -0.51
CA VAL A 153 -17.08 -7.90 -0.43
C VAL A 153 -16.83 -8.56 0.93
N SER A 154 -17.85 -9.22 1.47
CA SER A 154 -17.71 -9.98 2.71
C SER A 154 -17.04 -11.32 2.42
N SER A 155 -16.18 -11.77 3.34
CA SER A 155 -15.70 -13.15 3.37
C SER A 155 -16.37 -13.88 4.53
N GLN A 156 -16.70 -15.16 4.35
CA GLN A 156 -17.25 -16.00 5.42
C GLN A 156 -16.16 -16.52 6.37
N ASP A 157 -14.90 -16.37 5.98
CA ASP A 157 -13.76 -17.03 6.60
C ASP A 157 -12.81 -16.07 7.33
N ILE A 158 -12.91 -14.76 7.10
CA ILE A 158 -12.07 -13.74 7.73
C ILE A 158 -12.91 -12.53 8.15
N GLY A 159 -12.45 -11.79 9.17
CA GLY A 159 -13.11 -10.59 9.68
C GLY A 159 -13.93 -10.84 10.95
N THR A 160 -13.30 -10.66 12.11
CA THR A 160 -14.00 -10.53 13.39
C THR A 160 -13.52 -9.24 14.06
N PRO A 161 -14.36 -8.19 14.14
CA PRO A 161 -15.76 -8.11 13.70
C PRO A 161 -15.93 -8.27 12.17
N PRO A 162 -17.14 -8.61 11.68
CA PRO A 162 -17.40 -8.72 10.24
C PRO A 162 -17.00 -7.44 9.50
N ALA A 163 -16.06 -7.59 8.58
CA ALA A 163 -15.57 -6.52 7.71
C ALA A 163 -15.74 -6.94 6.25
N GLN A 164 -15.77 -5.96 5.36
CA GLN A 164 -15.68 -6.22 3.92
C GLN A 164 -14.25 -5.98 3.47
N PHE A 165 -13.86 -6.64 2.39
CA PHE A 165 -12.52 -6.63 1.84
C PHE A 165 -12.56 -6.23 0.38
N HIS A 166 -11.47 -5.64 -0.11
CA HIS A 166 -11.32 -5.31 -1.51
C HIS A 166 -11.39 -6.60 -2.35
N ARG A 167 -12.44 -6.76 -3.17
CA ARG A 167 -12.73 -7.99 -3.94
C ARG A 167 -11.52 -8.54 -4.68
N GLY A 168 -10.79 -7.65 -5.33
CA GLY A 168 -9.64 -8.03 -6.12
C GLY A 168 -8.50 -8.69 -5.34
N PHE A 169 -8.01 -8.01 -4.29
CA PHE A 169 -6.96 -8.56 -3.44
C PHE A 169 -7.43 -9.80 -2.69
N LEU A 170 -8.70 -9.86 -2.26
CA LEU A 170 -9.28 -11.04 -1.61
C LEU A 170 -9.20 -12.27 -2.51
N ALA A 171 -9.68 -12.16 -3.76
CA ALA A 171 -9.65 -13.27 -4.71
C ALA A 171 -8.22 -13.79 -4.96
N VAL A 172 -7.23 -12.89 -5.00
CA VAL A 172 -5.82 -13.24 -5.15
C VAL A 172 -5.31 -13.99 -3.91
N ALA A 173 -5.61 -13.51 -2.70
CA ALA A 173 -5.22 -14.15 -1.45
C ALA A 173 -5.86 -15.55 -1.30
N GLU A 174 -7.16 -15.67 -1.59
CA GLU A 174 -7.91 -16.93 -1.54
C GLU A 174 -7.35 -17.96 -2.52
N ALA A 175 -7.03 -17.53 -3.75
CA ALA A 175 -6.48 -18.42 -4.78
C ALA A 175 -5.05 -18.91 -4.46
N MET A 176 -4.28 -18.19 -3.63
CA MET A 176 -2.89 -18.55 -3.33
C MET A 176 -2.68 -19.26 -2.00
N GLN A 177 -3.56 -19.07 -1.02
CA GLN A 177 -3.31 -19.47 0.37
C GLN A 177 -3.00 -20.97 0.53
N GLU A 178 -3.67 -21.87 -0.21
CA GLU A 178 -3.42 -23.32 -0.09
C GLU A 178 -2.03 -23.71 -0.57
N ARG A 179 -1.62 -23.20 -1.73
CA ARG A 179 -0.30 -23.48 -2.29
C ARG A 179 0.78 -22.88 -1.41
N LEU A 180 0.55 -21.66 -0.91
CA LEU A 180 1.49 -21.00 -0.01
C LEU A 180 1.64 -21.76 1.31
N ALA A 181 0.54 -22.20 1.93
CA ALA A 181 0.57 -23.00 3.15
C ALA A 181 1.39 -24.29 2.96
N LYS A 182 1.23 -25.00 1.84
CA LYS A 182 2.04 -26.20 1.52
C LYS A 182 3.54 -25.90 1.44
N HIS A 183 3.94 -24.80 0.80
CA HIS A 183 5.35 -24.44 0.68
C HIS A 183 5.94 -23.98 2.02
N ILE A 184 5.15 -23.26 2.82
CA ILE A 184 5.54 -22.88 4.18
C ILE A 184 5.76 -24.13 5.03
N GLN A 185 4.82 -25.08 5.01
CA GLN A 185 4.93 -26.33 5.75
C GLN A 185 6.20 -27.12 5.36
N ALA A 186 6.43 -27.30 4.05
CA ALA A 186 7.63 -27.98 3.55
C ALA A 186 8.92 -27.25 3.94
N THR A 187 8.91 -25.91 3.95
CA THR A 187 10.06 -25.10 4.37
C THR A 187 10.34 -25.27 5.86
N VAL A 188 9.31 -25.25 6.70
CA VAL A 188 9.42 -25.48 8.14
C VAL A 188 9.96 -26.89 8.42
N GLU A 189 9.46 -27.90 7.73
CA GLU A 189 9.93 -29.30 7.88
C GLU A 189 11.39 -29.45 7.46
N SER A 190 11.76 -28.88 6.30
CA SER A 190 13.13 -28.88 5.82
C SER A 190 14.07 -28.15 6.78
N TRP A 191 13.67 -26.98 7.30
CA TRP A 191 14.44 -26.25 8.30
C TRP A 191 14.63 -27.06 9.59
N LYS A 192 13.56 -27.66 10.12
CA LYS A 192 13.62 -28.52 11.32
C LYS A 192 14.59 -29.69 11.13
N ALA A 193 14.63 -30.29 9.94
CA ALA A 193 15.54 -31.39 9.63
C ALA A 193 17.02 -30.98 9.60
N THR A 194 17.33 -29.69 9.36
CA THR A 194 18.71 -29.17 9.39
C THR A 194 19.20 -28.83 10.80
N GLN A 195 18.31 -28.79 11.80
CA GLN A 195 18.67 -28.42 13.16
C GLN A 195 19.25 -29.61 13.93
N THR A 196 20.45 -29.42 14.50
CA THR A 196 21.20 -30.47 15.22
C THR A 196 20.81 -30.60 16.70
N SER A 197 19.95 -29.72 17.21
CA SER A 197 19.48 -29.77 18.61
C SER A 197 17.96 -29.52 18.71
N PRO A 198 17.21 -30.39 19.41
CA PRO A 198 15.74 -30.26 19.58
C PRO A 198 15.32 -29.05 20.43
N SER A 199 16.27 -28.36 21.06
CA SER A 199 16.08 -27.12 21.82
C SER A 199 16.20 -25.84 20.98
N SER A 200 16.49 -25.94 19.68
CA SER A 200 16.58 -24.76 18.80
C SER A 200 15.18 -24.27 18.38
N SER A 201 14.80 -23.16 19.02
CA SER A 201 13.73 -22.18 18.73
C SER A 201 12.86 -22.44 17.50
N GLN A 202 11.53 -22.53 17.71
CA GLN A 202 10.54 -22.36 16.64
C GLN A 202 10.88 -21.14 15.77
N LEU A 203 10.61 -21.24 14.45
CA LEU A 203 10.72 -20.12 13.53
C LEU A 203 9.73 -19.01 13.90
N ASP A 204 10.09 -17.77 13.59
CA ASP A 204 9.11 -16.69 13.41
C ASP A 204 8.67 -16.63 11.93
N LEU A 205 7.47 -16.13 11.67
CA LEU A 205 6.95 -15.87 10.32
C LEU A 205 6.86 -14.36 10.09
N LEU A 206 7.44 -13.87 9.00
CA LEU A 206 7.30 -12.49 8.54
C LEU A 206 6.59 -12.47 7.18
N LEU A 207 5.36 -11.97 7.16
CA LEU A 207 4.65 -11.63 5.94
C LEU A 207 5.00 -10.20 5.52
N THR A 208 5.41 -10.01 4.27
CA THR A 208 5.79 -8.69 3.78
C THR A 208 5.48 -8.50 2.31
N GLY A 209 5.46 -7.25 1.88
CA GLY A 209 5.22 -6.87 0.50
C GLY A 209 5.13 -5.37 0.35
N HIS A 210 5.43 -4.91 -0.85
CA HIS A 210 5.29 -3.52 -1.28
C HIS A 210 4.05 -3.34 -2.16
N SER A 211 3.39 -2.19 -2.07
CA SER A 211 2.23 -1.84 -2.91
C SER A 211 1.14 -2.91 -2.82
N ALA A 212 0.57 -3.34 -3.95
CA ALA A 212 -0.38 -4.44 -4.04
C ALA A 212 0.11 -5.76 -3.40
N GLY A 213 1.42 -5.98 -3.26
CA GLY A 213 1.97 -7.16 -2.59
C GLY A 213 1.77 -7.09 -1.08
N GLY A 214 1.89 -5.88 -0.52
CA GLY A 214 1.57 -5.60 0.87
C GLY A 214 0.08 -5.82 1.16
N ALA A 215 -0.82 -5.36 0.27
CA ALA A 215 -2.25 -5.64 0.38
C ALA A 215 -2.57 -7.14 0.51
N VAL A 216 -1.95 -7.97 -0.32
CA VAL A 216 -2.11 -9.44 -0.23
C VAL A 216 -1.47 -10.00 1.04
N ALA A 217 -0.32 -9.47 1.49
CA ALA A 217 0.32 -9.88 2.73
C ALA A 217 -0.58 -9.63 3.96
N GLN A 218 -1.25 -8.49 4.01
CA GLN A 218 -2.20 -8.15 5.07
C GLN A 218 -3.42 -9.10 5.07
N LEU A 219 -3.95 -9.46 3.90
CA LEU A 219 -5.03 -10.44 3.80
C LEU A 219 -4.60 -11.83 4.27
N LEU A 220 -3.39 -12.28 3.89
CA LEU A 220 -2.86 -13.55 4.37
C LEU A 220 -2.62 -13.53 5.87
N TYR A 221 -2.19 -12.39 6.44
CA TYR A 221 -2.10 -12.20 7.88
C TYR A 221 -3.47 -12.34 8.57
N ALA A 222 -4.52 -11.70 8.01
CA ALA A 222 -5.89 -11.86 8.50
C ALA A 222 -6.39 -13.31 8.38
N MET A 223 -6.08 -14.01 7.29
CA MET A 223 -6.40 -15.43 7.10
C MET A 223 -5.70 -16.31 8.13
N ALA A 224 -4.41 -16.08 8.39
CA ALA A 224 -3.66 -16.79 9.43
C ALA A 224 -4.26 -16.56 10.83
N GLY A 225 -4.74 -15.35 11.11
CA GLY A 225 -5.35 -14.99 12.38
C GLY A 225 -6.75 -15.58 12.61
N SER A 226 -7.42 -16.02 11.54
CA SER A 226 -8.80 -16.49 11.57
C SER A 226 -8.99 -17.76 12.41
N ALA A 227 -10.21 -17.92 12.93
CA ALA A 227 -10.67 -19.17 13.56
C ALA A 227 -11.20 -20.19 12.54
N SER A 228 -11.35 -19.82 11.26
CA SER A 228 -11.87 -20.73 10.23
C SER A 228 -10.84 -21.81 9.89
N SER A 229 -11.23 -23.08 10.05
CA SER A 229 -10.44 -24.24 9.64
C SER A 229 -10.47 -24.47 8.12
N ARG A 230 -11.31 -23.74 7.37
CA ARG A 230 -11.36 -23.82 5.90
C ARG A 230 -10.16 -23.14 5.25
N LEU A 231 -9.49 -22.24 5.97
CA LEU A 231 -8.30 -21.55 5.49
C LEU A 231 -7.07 -22.41 5.75
N ALA A 232 -6.45 -22.91 4.69
CA ALA A 232 -5.23 -23.71 4.78
C ALA A 232 -4.10 -22.95 5.49
N PHE A 233 -4.08 -21.62 5.39
CA PHE A 233 -3.09 -20.77 6.02
C PHE A 233 -3.14 -20.81 7.55
N THR A 234 -4.31 -21.06 8.15
CA THR A 234 -4.46 -21.24 9.61
C THR A 234 -3.70 -22.46 10.12
N ALA A 235 -3.56 -23.51 9.31
CA ALA A 235 -2.94 -24.77 9.71
C ALA A 235 -1.42 -24.68 9.91
N VAL A 236 -0.75 -23.72 9.26
CA VAL A 236 0.72 -23.56 9.39
C VAL A 236 1.12 -22.69 10.59
N VAL A 237 0.22 -21.84 11.08
CA VAL A 237 0.45 -20.87 12.16
C VAL A 237 1.03 -21.50 13.44
N PRO A 238 0.56 -22.68 13.92
CA PRO A 238 1.11 -23.30 15.14
C PRO A 238 2.59 -23.68 15.08
N ASN A 239 3.21 -23.68 13.90
CA ASN A 239 4.64 -23.94 13.75
C ASN A 239 5.52 -22.76 14.17
N PHE A 240 4.94 -21.57 14.33
CA PHE A 240 5.69 -20.34 14.53
C PHE A 240 5.58 -19.82 15.97
N ARG A 241 6.66 -19.22 16.45
CA ARG A 241 6.71 -18.53 17.74
C ARG A 241 6.01 -17.17 17.67
N GLN A 242 6.31 -16.40 16.63
CA GLN A 242 5.67 -15.11 16.33
C GLN A 242 5.23 -15.05 14.86
N VAL A 243 4.14 -14.33 14.60
CA VAL A 243 3.70 -14.00 13.25
C VAL A 243 3.66 -12.48 13.10
N HIS A 244 4.53 -11.96 12.23
CA HIS A 244 4.64 -10.55 11.90
C HIS A 244 4.05 -10.28 10.51
N CYS A 245 3.52 -9.07 10.32
CA CYS A 245 3.17 -8.51 9.02
C CYS A 245 3.70 -7.06 8.94
N ILE A 246 4.63 -6.80 8.02
CA ILE A 246 5.21 -5.47 7.82
C ILE A 246 5.10 -5.17 6.33
N THR A 247 4.39 -4.11 5.97
CA THR A 247 4.10 -3.77 4.56
C THR A 247 4.53 -2.35 4.22
N PHE A 248 4.80 -2.10 2.95
CA PHE A 248 5.35 -0.83 2.46
C PHE A 248 4.45 -0.24 1.37
N GLY A 249 3.91 0.96 1.58
CA GLY A 249 3.07 1.63 0.59
C GLY A 249 1.84 0.81 0.17
N ALA A 250 1.29 -0.02 1.05
CA ALA A 250 0.20 -0.91 0.71
C ALA A 250 -1.14 -0.15 0.67
N PRO A 251 -2.00 -0.35 -0.36
CA PRO A 251 -3.31 0.28 -0.39
C PRO A 251 -4.24 -0.28 0.70
N PRO A 252 -5.27 0.46 1.11
CA PRO A 252 -6.22 -0.01 2.10
C PRO A 252 -7.12 -1.10 1.49
N ILE A 253 -7.42 -2.14 2.28
CA ILE A 253 -8.05 -3.37 1.75
C ILE A 253 -9.31 -3.80 2.50
N THR A 254 -9.68 -3.14 3.59
CA THR A 254 -10.80 -3.58 4.43
C THR A 254 -11.62 -2.42 4.98
N THR A 255 -12.93 -2.58 5.14
CA THR A 255 -13.79 -1.50 5.65
C THR A 255 -13.60 -1.22 7.14
N ILE A 256 -12.98 -2.14 7.88
CA ILE A 256 -12.62 -2.00 9.28
C ILE A 256 -11.17 -2.50 9.42
N PRO A 257 -10.23 -1.72 10.01
CA PRO A 257 -8.85 -2.14 10.14
C PRO A 257 -8.72 -3.56 10.71
N ILE A 258 -7.90 -4.40 10.08
CA ILE A 258 -7.64 -5.77 10.53
C ILE A 258 -7.13 -5.70 11.98
N GLN A 259 -7.85 -6.36 12.87
CA GLN A 259 -7.46 -6.48 14.27
C GLN A 259 -6.54 -7.70 14.43
N PRO A 260 -5.30 -7.52 14.92
CA PRO A 260 -4.46 -8.65 15.31
C PRO A 260 -5.20 -9.55 16.30
N PRO A 261 -5.16 -10.88 16.14
CA PRO A 261 -5.66 -11.78 17.16
C PRO A 261 -4.99 -11.53 18.52
N ALA A 262 -5.76 -11.43 19.59
CA ALA A 262 -5.27 -11.24 20.96
C ALA A 262 -4.68 -12.53 21.58
N ARG A 263 -3.99 -13.35 20.76
CA ARG A 263 -3.39 -14.64 21.14
C ARG A 263 -2.04 -14.81 20.44
N ASP A 264 -1.15 -15.58 21.05
CA ASP A 264 0.07 -16.01 20.36
C ASP A 264 -0.28 -16.95 19.18
N PRO A 265 0.49 -16.91 18.08
CA PRO A 265 1.74 -16.17 17.89
C PRO A 265 1.57 -14.70 17.40
N PHE A 266 0.35 -14.15 17.35
CA PHE A 266 0.10 -12.80 16.82
C PHE A 266 0.29 -11.69 17.85
N ARG A 267 -0.09 -11.96 19.11
CA ARG A 267 0.03 -10.98 20.21
C ARG A 267 1.47 -10.49 20.43
N SER A 268 2.44 -11.39 20.26
CA SER A 268 3.87 -11.09 20.34
C SER A 268 4.46 -10.63 19.00
N GLY A 269 3.72 -10.82 17.90
CA GLY A 269 4.09 -10.36 16.57
C GLY A 269 3.93 -8.85 16.37
N LEU A 270 4.41 -8.36 15.22
CA LEU A 270 4.27 -6.97 14.81
C LEU A 270 3.31 -6.87 13.64
N PHE A 271 2.43 -5.88 13.63
CA PHE A 271 1.59 -5.56 12.48
C PHE A 271 1.76 -4.09 12.10
N LEU A 272 2.63 -3.80 11.12
CA LEU A 272 3.04 -2.44 10.75
C LEU A 272 2.71 -2.14 9.29
N SER A 273 2.18 -0.94 9.05
CA SER A 273 2.05 -0.34 7.72
C SER A 273 3.01 0.83 7.60
N ILE A 274 4.11 0.63 6.87
CA ILE A 274 5.14 1.64 6.64
C ILE A 274 4.75 2.47 5.41
N ILE A 275 4.71 3.77 5.57
CA ILE A 275 4.18 4.73 4.58
C ILE A 275 5.18 5.85 4.39
N ASN A 276 5.54 6.18 3.16
CA ASN A 276 6.27 7.40 2.86
C ASN A 276 5.30 8.59 2.90
N GLU A 277 5.67 9.67 3.61
CA GLU A 277 4.89 10.92 3.57
C GLU A 277 4.78 11.39 2.11
N GLY A 278 3.55 11.62 1.66
CA GLY A 278 3.25 11.98 0.28
C GLY A 278 2.94 10.81 -0.65
N ASP A 279 3.16 9.55 -0.27
CA ASP A 279 2.76 8.40 -1.10
C ASP A 279 1.23 8.28 -1.19
N PRO A 280 0.61 8.36 -2.39
CA PRO A 280 -0.84 8.26 -2.54
C PRO A 280 -1.39 6.85 -2.33
N VAL A 281 -0.57 5.80 -2.50
CA VAL A 281 -1.07 4.42 -2.57
C VAL A 281 -1.71 3.94 -1.26
N PRO A 282 -1.15 4.24 -0.07
CA PRO A 282 -1.78 3.93 1.22
C PRO A 282 -3.18 4.51 1.45
N LEU A 283 -3.59 5.46 0.62
CA LEU A 283 -4.91 6.12 0.65
C LEU A 283 -5.76 5.80 -0.58
N ALA A 284 -5.17 5.12 -1.56
CA ALA A 284 -5.73 4.98 -2.89
C ALA A 284 -6.97 4.08 -2.91
N GLN A 285 -8.07 4.72 -3.27
CA GLN A 285 -9.38 4.17 -3.58
C GLN A 285 -10.03 5.10 -4.60
N LYS A 286 -11.12 4.68 -5.24
CA LYS A 286 -11.72 5.38 -6.38
C LYS A 286 -11.86 6.89 -6.15
N GLU A 287 -12.57 7.29 -5.11
CA GLU A 287 -12.86 8.70 -4.81
C GLU A 287 -11.60 9.47 -4.42
N TYR A 288 -10.64 8.81 -3.78
CA TYR A 288 -9.36 9.43 -3.41
C TYR A 288 -8.49 9.69 -4.65
N ILE A 289 -8.41 8.73 -5.58
CA ILE A 289 -7.67 8.90 -6.82
C ILE A 289 -8.33 9.98 -7.69
N ASP A 290 -9.66 10.04 -7.72
CA ASP A 290 -10.37 11.13 -8.40
C ASP A 290 -10.00 12.50 -7.79
N ALA A 291 -9.87 12.59 -6.47
CA ALA A 291 -9.41 13.81 -5.79
C ALA A 291 -7.96 14.18 -6.15
N VAL A 292 -7.06 13.20 -6.18
CA VAL A 292 -5.66 13.39 -6.61
C VAL A 292 -5.60 13.89 -8.05
N ILE A 293 -6.36 13.28 -8.97
CA ILE A 293 -6.43 13.70 -10.38
C ILE A 293 -7.00 15.12 -10.50
N GLN A 294 -8.01 15.48 -9.70
CA GLN A 294 -8.57 16.83 -9.70
C GLN A 294 -7.51 17.88 -9.32
N VAL A 295 -6.69 17.61 -8.30
CA VAL A 295 -5.59 18.52 -7.94
C VAL A 295 -4.50 18.50 -9.02
N PHE A 296 -4.26 17.35 -9.67
CA PHE A 296 -3.28 17.23 -10.74
C PHE A 296 -3.53 18.17 -11.93
N VAL A 297 -4.79 18.33 -12.31
CA VAL A 297 -5.15 19.16 -13.50
C VAL A 297 -5.26 20.65 -13.19
N LEU A 298 -5.07 21.07 -11.94
CA LEU A 298 -5.12 22.49 -11.56
C LEU A 298 -3.74 23.14 -11.68
N SER A 299 -3.71 24.44 -11.96
CA SER A 299 -2.49 25.21 -11.76
C SER A 299 -2.21 25.38 -10.25
N PRO A 300 -0.95 25.57 -9.85
CA PRO A 300 -0.58 25.77 -8.46
C PRO A 300 -1.32 26.95 -7.80
N GLU A 301 -1.48 28.06 -8.51
CA GLU A 301 -2.20 29.24 -8.03
C GLU A 301 -3.68 28.92 -7.79
N LYS A 302 -4.27 28.11 -8.68
CA LYS A 302 -5.67 27.72 -8.56
C LYS A 302 -5.90 26.72 -7.43
N ALA A 303 -4.97 25.78 -7.23
CA ALA A 303 -5.01 24.87 -6.10
C ALA A 303 -4.92 25.62 -4.76
N GLU A 304 -4.02 26.60 -4.66
CA GLU A 304 -3.88 27.47 -3.49
C GLU A 304 -5.14 28.29 -3.22
N GLU A 305 -5.73 28.90 -4.25
CA GLU A 305 -6.98 29.67 -4.14
C GLU A 305 -8.16 28.81 -3.65
N LEU A 306 -8.35 27.63 -4.27
CA LEU A 306 -9.50 26.77 -4.01
C LEU A 306 -9.39 25.99 -2.70
N TYR A 307 -8.18 25.61 -2.30
CA TYR A 307 -7.93 24.69 -1.18
C TYR A 307 -7.01 25.29 -0.12
N HIS A 308 -7.09 26.60 0.11
CA HIS A 308 -6.33 27.29 1.16
C HIS A 308 -6.56 26.72 2.58
N ASP A 309 -7.74 26.16 2.84
CA ASP A 309 -8.10 25.48 4.10
C ASP A 309 -7.83 23.96 4.07
N GLY A 310 -7.23 23.45 3.00
CA GLY A 310 -7.05 22.03 2.74
C GLY A 310 -8.07 21.45 1.76
N TYR A 311 -7.70 20.34 1.12
CA TYR A 311 -8.60 19.61 0.24
C TYR A 311 -9.57 18.75 1.07
N PRO A 312 -10.89 18.78 0.80
CA PRO A 312 -11.87 17.96 1.48
C PRO A 312 -11.76 16.50 1.02
N VAL A 313 -10.84 15.75 1.64
CA VAL A 313 -10.59 14.34 1.28
C VAL A 313 -11.86 13.51 1.50
N PRO A 314 -12.31 12.72 0.50
CA PRO A 314 -13.48 11.87 0.64
C PRO A 314 -13.34 10.88 1.79
N ARG A 315 -14.47 10.53 2.43
CA ARG A 315 -14.45 9.51 3.46
C ARG A 315 -14.04 8.16 2.85
N PRO A 316 -13.10 7.45 3.49
CA PRO A 316 -12.61 6.19 2.97
C PRO A 316 -13.65 5.08 3.09
N VAL A 317 -13.79 4.28 2.03
CA VAL A 317 -14.48 2.99 2.07
C VAL A 317 -13.58 1.96 2.73
N PHE A 318 -12.32 1.89 2.30
CA PHE A 318 -11.32 1.01 2.88
C PHE A 318 -10.36 1.75 3.78
N ARG A 319 -9.96 1.08 4.86
CA ARG A 319 -9.15 1.60 5.93
C ARG A 319 -7.79 0.93 6.00
N ALA A 320 -6.79 1.70 6.41
CA ALA A 320 -5.45 1.20 6.62
C ALA A 320 -5.44 0.23 7.79
N SER A 321 -4.65 -0.84 7.69
CA SER A 321 -4.53 -1.87 8.73
C SER A 321 -3.11 -1.92 9.28
N GLY A 322 -2.99 -2.33 10.55
CA GLY A 322 -1.73 -2.29 11.29
C GLY A 322 -1.39 -0.89 11.81
N THR A 323 -0.36 -0.82 12.65
CA THR A 323 0.17 0.45 13.14
C THR A 323 0.76 1.24 11.96
N CYS A 324 0.19 2.40 11.66
CA CYS A 324 0.63 3.26 10.57
C CYS A 324 1.87 4.06 10.99
N VAL A 325 3.00 3.77 10.35
CA VAL A 325 4.28 4.44 10.56
C VAL A 325 4.62 5.26 9.33
N VAL A 326 4.63 6.59 9.45
CA VAL A 326 4.94 7.48 8.35
C VAL A 326 6.40 7.91 8.40
N LEU A 327 7.12 7.68 7.30
CA LEU A 327 8.49 8.10 7.05
C LEU A 327 8.48 9.49 6.41
N ARG A 328 8.98 10.49 7.13
CA ARG A 328 8.94 11.89 6.73
C ARG A 328 10.31 12.55 6.79
N ASP A 329 10.52 13.52 5.91
CA ASP A 329 11.70 14.37 5.94
C ASP A 329 11.44 15.56 6.87
N GLN A 330 12.28 15.75 7.90
CA GLN A 330 12.14 16.89 8.81
C GLN A 330 12.63 18.21 8.23
N ASP A 331 13.44 18.19 7.18
CA ASP A 331 13.99 19.41 6.59
C ASP A 331 14.11 19.27 5.07
N ALA A 332 12.93 19.22 4.41
CA ALA A 332 12.84 19.20 2.95
C ALA A 332 13.53 20.40 2.28
N SER A 333 13.86 21.46 3.04
CA SER A 333 14.57 22.64 2.55
C SER A 333 16.10 22.50 2.59
N ASN A 334 16.63 21.51 3.31
CA ASN A 334 18.05 21.26 3.46
C ASN A 334 18.43 19.88 2.89
N LEU A 335 18.54 19.84 1.55
CA LEU A 335 18.93 18.68 0.76
C LEU A 335 20.28 18.04 1.16
N ALA A 336 21.10 18.73 1.97
CA ALA A 336 22.41 18.25 2.41
C ALA A 336 22.36 17.36 3.66
N LEU A 337 21.25 17.33 4.41
CA LEU A 337 21.20 16.69 5.73
C LEU A 337 20.13 15.60 5.92
N ASN A 338 19.30 15.29 4.90
CA ASN A 338 18.27 14.23 4.88
C ASN A 338 17.93 13.68 6.28
N ARG A 339 17.24 14.49 7.09
CA ARG A 339 16.89 14.11 8.47
C ARG A 339 15.55 13.40 8.45
N TRP A 340 15.59 12.15 7.99
CA TRP A 340 14.44 11.27 8.05
C TRP A 340 14.02 11.06 9.50
N THR A 341 12.71 11.08 9.73
CA THR A 341 12.09 10.56 10.96
C THR A 341 10.92 9.65 10.65
N ALA A 342 10.55 8.84 11.63
CA ALA A 342 9.36 8.01 11.57
C ALA A 342 8.40 8.47 12.66
N VAL A 343 7.11 8.57 12.32
CA VAL A 343 6.05 8.96 13.26
C VAL A 343 4.88 7.99 13.21
N LEU A 344 4.21 7.81 14.33
CA LEU A 344 2.93 7.11 14.42
C LEU A 344 1.82 8.09 14.10
N ILE A 345 0.96 7.71 13.15
CA ILE A 345 -0.24 8.47 12.81
C ILE A 345 -1.49 7.61 13.07
N PRO A 346 -2.50 8.15 13.78
CA PRO A 346 -3.80 7.50 13.85
C PRO A 346 -4.40 7.34 12.45
N GLU A 347 -5.01 6.20 12.17
CA GLU A 347 -5.60 5.90 10.86
C GLU A 347 -6.61 6.97 10.40
N GLU A 348 -7.43 7.49 11.31
CA GLU A 348 -8.40 8.55 11.01
C GLU A 348 -7.75 9.85 10.54
N ARG A 349 -6.55 10.17 11.05
CA ARG A 349 -5.77 11.35 10.65
C ARG A 349 -5.07 11.12 9.32
N LEU A 350 -4.55 9.92 9.11
CA LEU A 350 -3.95 9.52 7.83
C LEU A 350 -4.95 9.72 6.68
N HIS A 351 -6.22 9.34 6.87
CA HIS A 351 -7.27 9.49 5.85
C HIS A 351 -7.75 10.91 5.57
N GLN A 352 -7.28 11.89 6.35
CA GLN A 352 -7.54 13.31 6.10
C GLN A 352 -6.44 13.94 5.22
N LYS A 353 -5.39 13.19 4.87
CA LYS A 353 -4.27 13.69 4.08
C LYS A 353 -4.50 13.51 2.59
N LEU A 354 -4.00 14.48 1.82
CA LEU A 354 -3.92 14.43 0.37
C LEU A 354 -2.47 14.10 -0.04
N PHE A 355 -2.02 12.90 0.31
CA PHE A 355 -0.75 12.38 -0.20
C PHE A 355 -0.87 12.13 -1.71
N ALA A 356 -0.06 12.82 -2.49
CA ALA A 356 -0.20 12.84 -3.94
C ALA A 356 1.15 12.74 -4.68
N ASN A 357 2.27 12.64 -3.97
CA ASN A 357 3.59 12.49 -4.55
C ASN A 357 3.86 11.02 -4.93
N VAL A 358 3.49 10.63 -6.15
CA VAL A 358 3.74 9.28 -6.68
C VAL A 358 5.22 8.89 -6.76
N ALA A 359 6.14 9.87 -6.78
CA ALA A 359 7.58 9.61 -6.88
C ALA A 359 8.10 8.83 -5.66
N VAL A 360 7.48 9.03 -4.49
CA VAL A 360 7.92 8.40 -3.24
C VAL A 360 7.33 7.00 -3.04
N HIS A 361 6.57 6.47 -4.00
CA HIS A 361 5.95 5.15 -3.89
C HIS A 361 6.92 4.00 -4.17
N SER A 362 8.03 4.21 -4.90
CA SER A 362 8.87 3.10 -5.36
C SER A 362 9.42 2.22 -4.22
N GLY A 363 9.53 0.90 -4.45
CA GLY A 363 10.08 -0.03 -3.46
C GLY A 363 11.50 0.32 -3.01
N SER A 364 12.33 0.79 -3.95
CA SER A 364 13.68 1.28 -3.70
C SER A 364 13.71 2.51 -2.78
N GLU A 365 12.76 3.44 -2.93
CA GLU A 365 12.64 4.61 -2.06
C GLU A 365 12.29 4.19 -0.62
N TYR A 366 11.32 3.28 -0.46
CA TYR A 366 11.00 2.71 0.85
C TYR A 366 12.21 2.02 1.50
N LEU A 367 12.95 1.23 0.72
CA LEU A 367 14.14 0.53 1.18
C LEU A 367 15.24 1.49 1.63
N GLU A 368 15.53 2.52 0.82
CA GLU A 368 16.55 3.52 1.13
C GLU A 368 16.21 4.28 2.42
N ARG A 369 14.97 4.77 2.56
CA ARG A 369 14.53 5.45 3.78
C ARG A 369 14.62 4.57 5.00
N CYS A 370 14.20 3.30 4.91
CA CYS A 370 14.32 2.35 6.01
C CYS A 370 15.78 2.09 6.39
N LYS A 371 16.70 2.01 5.42
CA LYS A 371 18.13 1.89 5.69
C LYS A 371 18.65 3.13 6.42
N LEU A 372 18.36 4.33 5.92
CA LEU A 372 18.83 5.58 6.54
C LEU A 372 18.31 5.78 7.97
N LEU A 373 17.03 5.50 8.21
CA LEU A 373 16.39 5.63 9.51
C LEU A 373 16.85 4.60 10.52
N PHE A 374 16.89 3.33 10.10
CA PHE A 374 16.99 2.22 11.04
C PHE A 374 18.40 1.62 11.13
N ALA A 375 19.37 2.09 10.33
CA ALA A 375 20.77 1.64 10.42
C ALA A 375 21.52 2.22 11.62
N ARG A 376 21.07 3.36 12.17
CA ARG A 376 21.77 4.11 13.24
C ARG A 376 21.43 3.60 14.64
N GLY A 377 21.81 2.36 14.95
CA GLY A 377 21.61 1.75 16.27
C GLY A 377 22.69 0.72 16.66
N GLY A 378 23.93 0.98 16.24
CA GLY A 378 25.12 0.19 16.58
C GLY A 378 25.42 0.24 18.06
#